data_AF-A0A1L3NH12-F1
#
_entry.id   AF-A0A1L3NH12-F1
#
_cell.length_a   1.000
_cell.length_b   1.000
_cell.length_c   1.000
_cell.angle_alpha   90.00
_cell.angle_beta   90.00
_cell.angle_gamma   90.00
#
_symmetry.space_group_name_H-M   'P 1'
#
loop_
_entity.id
_entity.type
_entity.pdbx_description
1 polymer ?
#
loop_
_entity_poly.entity_id
_entity_poly.type
_entity_poly.pdbx_seq_one_letter_code
_entity_poly.pdbx_strand_id
1 'polypeptide(L)'
;MSEHSASNKELILFLVVTFGFTAVMGIAMAFTYPKKVDAFPLAQMCYPATGVMIALLLNKKRRKELPIKFYGAYLFFTITLVLYILVQIFIFHKNPGWYVQYWTIIGSFALIIMYFSDEKDKIDAFGLKVGKNSRESIGYTLLFVILYLCANFLGQLILVTLKILLLLSKIQKDW
;
A
#
# COMPACT_ATOMS: atom_id res chain seq x y z
N MET A 1 20.56 0.32 23.64
CA MET A 1 19.74 -0.64 22.86
C MET A 1 18.55 -1.01 23.74
N SER A 2 17.52 -0.17 23.79
CA SER A 2 16.33 -0.40 24.61
C SER A 2 15.26 -1.07 23.75
N GLU A 3 14.79 -2.23 24.20
CA GLU A 3 13.67 -2.95 23.58
C GLU A 3 12.43 -2.05 23.52
N HIS A 4 12.12 -1.54 22.33
CA HIS A 4 10.77 -1.17 21.95
C HIS A 4 10.03 -2.43 21.52
N SER A 5 9.78 -3.35 22.46
CA SER A 5 8.88 -4.46 22.19
C SER A 5 7.47 -3.89 22.01
N ALA A 6 6.91 -4.09 20.81
CA ALA A 6 5.54 -3.73 20.51
C ALA A 6 4.62 -4.46 21.47
N SER A 7 3.65 -3.75 22.06
CA SER A 7 2.70 -4.41 22.95
C SER A 7 1.85 -5.40 22.15
N ASN A 8 1.46 -6.52 22.74
CA ASN A 8 0.51 -7.47 22.13
C ASN A 8 -0.75 -6.76 21.60
N LYS A 9 -1.21 -5.70 22.29
CA LYS A 9 -2.34 -4.89 21.85
C LYS A 9 -2.06 -4.10 20.56
N GLU A 10 -0.86 -3.54 20.42
CA GLU A 10 -0.43 -2.82 19.22
C GLU A 10 -0.26 -3.77 18.03
N LEU A 11 0.32 -4.96 18.26
CA LEU A 11 0.48 -5.99 17.23
C LEU A 11 -0.87 -6.50 16.72
N ILE A 12 -1.80 -6.83 17.63
CA ILE A 12 -3.15 -7.26 17.24
C ILE A 12 -3.84 -6.15 16.45
N LEU A 13 -3.73 -4.90 16.90
CA LEU A 13 -4.34 -3.77 16.20
C LEU A 13 -3.73 -3.56 14.80
N PHE A 14 -2.40 -3.67 14.68
CA PHE A 14 -1.71 -3.65 13.39
C PHE A 14 -2.22 -4.76 12.46
N LEU A 15 -2.33 -6.00 12.95
CA LEU A 15 -2.84 -7.15 12.19
C LEU A 15 -4.29 -6.93 11.75
N VAL A 16 -5.17 -6.53 12.66
CA VAL A 16 -6.59 -6.28 12.38
C VAL A 16 -6.76 -5.17 11.34
N VAL A 17 -6.05 -4.06 11.47
CA VAL A 17 -6.13 -2.96 10.50
C VAL A 17 -5.54 -3.39 9.17
N THR A 18 -4.37 -4.03 9.15
CA THR A 18 -3.70 -4.38 7.89
C THR A 18 -4.47 -5.46 7.12
N PHE A 19 -4.76 -6.58 7.77
CA PHE A 19 -5.36 -7.74 7.10
C PHE A 19 -6.88 -7.65 7.07
N GLY A 20 -7.52 -7.15 8.13
CA GLY A 20 -8.98 -6.98 8.15
C GLY A 20 -9.42 -5.99 7.08
N PHE A 21 -8.74 -4.85 6.95
CA PHE A 21 -9.06 -3.87 5.93
C PHE A 21 -8.73 -4.35 4.51
N THR A 22 -7.63 -5.10 4.35
CA THR A 22 -7.32 -5.79 3.08
C THR A 22 -8.43 -6.77 2.69
N ALA A 23 -8.91 -7.59 3.64
CA ALA A 23 -9.97 -8.57 3.40
C ALA A 23 -11.28 -7.89 2.98
N VAL A 24 -11.69 -6.84 3.68
CA VAL A 24 -12.89 -6.04 3.32
C VAL A 24 -12.76 -5.47 1.91
N MET A 25 -11.61 -4.88 1.58
CA MET A 25 -11.37 -4.34 0.24
C MET A 25 -11.25 -5.43 -0.84
N GLY A 26 -10.78 -6.63 -0.48
CA GLY A 26 -10.78 -7.79 -1.37
C GLY A 26 -12.20 -8.27 -1.71
N ILE A 27 -13.10 -8.27 -0.72
CA ILE A 27 -14.53 -8.56 -0.95
C ILE A 27 -15.13 -7.49 -1.88
N ALA A 28 -14.85 -6.20 -1.62
CA ALA A 28 -15.31 -5.12 -2.48
C ALA A 28 -14.80 -5.25 -3.93
N MET A 29 -13.52 -5.62 -4.09
CA MET A 29 -12.91 -5.88 -5.39
C MET A 29 -13.61 -7.04 -6.11
N ALA A 30 -13.98 -8.12 -5.42
CA ALA A 30 -14.65 -9.28 -6.00
C ALA A 30 -15.98 -8.93 -6.68
N PHE A 31 -16.78 -8.00 -6.12
CA PHE A 31 -18.02 -7.53 -6.74
C PHE A 31 -17.83 -6.76 -8.05
N THR A 32 -16.60 -6.33 -8.33
CA THR A 32 -16.28 -5.41 -9.44
C THR A 32 -15.39 -6.06 -10.49
N TYR A 33 -14.99 -7.32 -10.21
CA TYR A 33 -14.19 -8.14 -11.11
C TYR A 33 -15.00 -8.50 -12.36
N PRO A 34 -14.41 -8.49 -13.57
CA PRO A 34 -13.00 -8.20 -13.88
C PRO A 34 -12.70 -6.74 -14.26
N LYS A 35 -13.69 -5.85 -14.34
CA LYS A 35 -13.57 -4.61 -15.12
C LYS A 35 -12.89 -3.43 -14.40
N LYS A 36 -12.75 -3.45 -13.06
CA LYS A 36 -12.36 -2.25 -12.28
C LYS A 36 -11.47 -2.55 -11.08
N VAL A 37 -10.47 -3.41 -11.25
CA VAL A 37 -9.69 -3.94 -10.12
C VAL A 37 -8.34 -3.25 -9.86
N ASP A 38 -7.81 -2.53 -10.84
CA ASP A 38 -6.43 -2.02 -10.82
C ASP A 38 -6.16 -0.99 -9.70
N ALA A 39 -7.21 -0.36 -9.18
CA ALA A 39 -7.11 0.65 -8.13
C ALA A 39 -7.01 0.08 -6.71
N PHE A 40 -7.53 -1.14 -6.47
CA PHE A 40 -7.54 -1.73 -5.13
C PHE A 40 -6.12 -2.04 -4.61
N PRO A 41 -5.23 -2.67 -5.39
CA PRO A 41 -3.86 -2.92 -4.93
C PRO A 41 -3.11 -1.64 -4.57
N LEU A 42 -3.30 -0.56 -5.33
CA LEU A 42 -2.65 0.73 -5.07
C LEU A 42 -3.00 1.30 -3.68
N ALA A 43 -4.25 1.13 -3.23
CA ALA A 43 -4.63 1.52 -1.88
C ALA A 43 -4.16 0.52 -0.81
N GLN A 44 -4.24 -0.78 -1.11
CA GLN A 44 -3.87 -1.85 -0.17
C GLN A 44 -2.39 -1.83 0.23
N MET A 45 -1.51 -1.36 -0.66
CA MET A 45 -0.08 -1.16 -0.36
C MET A 45 0.17 -0.19 0.81
N CYS A 46 -0.77 0.73 1.10
CA CYS A 46 -0.65 1.68 2.20
C CYS A 46 -1.09 1.11 3.57
N TYR A 47 -1.74 -0.06 3.59
CA TYR A 47 -2.38 -0.57 4.81
C TYR A 47 -1.40 -1.03 5.89
N PRO A 48 -0.26 -1.69 5.59
CA PRO A 48 0.70 -2.05 6.63
C PRO A 48 1.20 -0.84 7.42
N ALA A 49 1.58 0.24 6.72
CA ALA A 49 2.01 1.48 7.38
C ALA A 49 0.85 2.14 8.14
N THR A 50 -0.35 2.18 7.56
CA THR A 50 -1.56 2.67 8.23
C THR A 50 -1.86 1.91 9.53
N GLY A 51 -1.72 0.58 9.51
CA GLY A 51 -1.90 -0.27 10.68
C GLY A 51 -0.92 0.07 11.80
N VAL A 52 0.36 0.25 11.48
CA VAL A 52 1.37 0.66 12.46
C VAL A 52 1.05 2.05 13.01
N MET A 53 0.74 3.01 12.14
CA MET A 53 0.44 4.38 12.55
C MET A 53 -0.78 4.47 13.47
N ILE A 54 -1.87 3.74 13.15
CA ILE A 54 -3.07 3.66 13.99
C ILE A 54 -2.75 3.00 15.34
N ALA A 55 -1.98 1.91 15.33
CA ALA A 55 -1.57 1.22 16.55
C ALA A 55 -0.80 2.15 17.51
N LEU A 56 0.18 2.88 16.97
CA LEU A 56 0.98 3.82 17.76
C LEU A 56 0.18 5.04 18.22
N LEU A 57 -0.70 5.58 17.37
CA LEU A 57 -1.56 6.71 17.73
C LEU A 57 -2.58 6.35 18.82
N LEU A 58 -3.08 5.11 18.86
CA LEU A 58 -4.02 4.68 19.91
C LEU A 58 -3.32 4.43 21.25
N ASN A 59 -2.00 4.22 21.26
CA ASN A 59 -1.24 4.18 22.51
C ASN A 59 -0.97 5.58 23.05
N LYS A 60 -1.66 5.97 24.14
CA LYS A 60 -1.53 7.29 24.79
C LYS A 60 -0.09 7.64 25.21
N LYS A 61 0.72 6.65 25.58
CA LYS A 61 2.11 6.88 25.97
C LYS A 61 2.96 7.25 24.74
N ARG A 62 2.86 6.43 23.69
CA ARG A 62 3.61 6.62 22.43
C ARG A 62 3.18 7.86 21.66
N ARG A 63 1.88 8.17 21.66
CA ARG A 63 1.29 9.29 20.90
C ARG A 63 2.04 10.62 21.07
N LYS A 64 2.52 10.92 22.28
CA LYS A 64 3.17 12.21 22.58
C LYS A 64 4.50 12.42 21.85
N GLU A 65 5.15 11.33 21.46
CA GLU A 65 6.47 11.34 20.83
C GLU A 65 6.37 11.19 19.31
N LEU A 66 5.17 10.93 18.76
CA LEU A 66 5.01 10.66 17.34
C LEU A 66 5.18 11.92 16.49
N PRO A 67 5.69 11.76 15.25
CA PRO A 67 5.64 12.80 14.23
C PRO A 67 4.20 12.91 13.69
N ILE A 68 3.34 13.62 14.44
CA ILE A 68 1.89 13.69 14.22
C ILE A 68 1.56 14.32 12.86
N LYS A 69 2.37 15.25 12.34
CA LYS A 69 2.09 15.90 11.05
C LYS A 69 2.26 14.90 9.91
N PHE A 70 3.37 14.15 9.93
CA PHE A 70 3.63 13.10 8.95
C PHE A 70 2.60 11.96 9.04
N TYR A 71 2.33 11.45 10.25
CA TYR A 71 1.37 10.35 10.46
C TYR A 71 -0.05 10.77 10.06
N GLY A 72 -0.47 11.97 10.49
CA GLY A 72 -1.78 12.51 10.17
C GLY A 72 -1.98 12.68 8.66
N ALA A 73 -0.99 13.22 7.96
CA ALA A 73 -1.04 13.35 6.51
C ALA A 73 -1.13 11.99 5.82
N TYR A 74 -0.32 11.00 6.23
CA TYR A 74 -0.34 9.66 5.65
C TYR A 74 -1.70 8.98 5.79
N LEU A 75 -2.28 9.04 6.99
CA LEU A 75 -3.60 8.50 7.26
C LEU A 75 -4.68 9.24 6.47
N PHE A 76 -4.61 10.57 6.39
CA PHE A 76 -5.53 11.36 5.59
C PHE A 76 -5.53 10.92 4.12
N PHE A 77 -4.36 10.87 3.47
CA PHE A 77 -4.25 10.46 2.07
C PHE A 77 -4.72 9.01 1.84
N THR A 78 -4.42 8.10 2.76
CA THR A 78 -4.85 6.69 2.65
C THR A 78 -6.37 6.57 2.77
N ILE A 79 -6.97 7.23 3.76
CA ILE A 79 -8.43 7.20 3.98
C ILE A 79 -9.15 7.83 2.79
N THR A 80 -8.70 9.00 2.31
CA THR A 80 -9.33 9.67 1.16
C THR A 80 -9.24 8.81 -0.09
N LEU A 81 -8.12 8.10 -0.29
CA LEU A 81 -7.92 7.19 -1.42
C LEU A 81 -8.93 6.03 -1.38
N VAL A 82 -9.10 5.40 -0.21
CA VAL A 82 -10.05 4.30 -0.03
C VAL A 82 -11.49 4.76 -0.27
N LEU A 83 -11.89 5.87 0.35
CA LEU A 83 -13.23 6.43 0.18
C LEU A 83 -13.50 6.76 -1.29
N TYR A 84 -12.52 7.36 -1.97
CA TYR A 84 -12.65 7.69 -3.39
C TYR A 84 -12.85 6.44 -4.26
N ILE A 85 -12.06 5.38 -4.04
CA ILE A 85 -12.21 4.12 -4.77
C ILE A 85 -13.62 3.55 -4.58
N LEU A 86 -14.10 3.47 -3.35
CA LEU A 86 -15.43 2.93 -3.04
C LEU A 86 -16.54 3.78 -3.70
N VAL A 87 -16.48 5.10 -3.57
CA VAL A 87 -17.46 6.01 -4.16
C VAL A 87 -17.48 5.92 -5.68
N GLN A 88 -16.32 5.94 -6.34
CA GLN A 88 -16.25 5.88 -7.80
C GLN A 88 -16.80 4.56 -8.35
N ILE A 89 -16.53 3.47 -7.66
CA ILE A 89 -16.89 2.14 -8.15
C ILE A 89 -18.36 1.82 -7.86
N PHE A 90 -18.85 2.05 -6.63
CA PHE A 90 -20.19 1.64 -6.22
C PHE A 90 -21.26 2.68 -6.47
N ILE A 91 -20.93 3.98 -6.45
CA ILE A 91 -21.90 5.05 -6.69
C ILE A 91 -21.85 5.45 -8.17
N PHE A 92 -20.68 5.88 -8.63
CA PHE A 92 -20.54 6.43 -9.99
C PHE A 92 -20.32 5.37 -11.07
N HIS A 93 -20.06 4.12 -10.69
CA HIS A 93 -19.79 3.04 -11.62
C HIS A 93 -18.67 3.37 -12.64
N LYS A 94 -17.65 4.13 -12.23
CA LYS A 94 -16.48 4.52 -13.04
C LYS A 94 -15.21 3.78 -12.62
N ASN A 95 -14.20 3.79 -13.49
CA ASN A 95 -12.87 3.28 -13.15
C ASN A 95 -12.07 4.39 -12.43
N PRO A 96 -11.64 4.19 -11.17
CA PRO A 96 -10.90 5.21 -10.43
C PRO A 96 -9.40 5.30 -10.78
N GLY A 97 -8.87 4.41 -11.65
CA GLY A 97 -7.44 4.20 -11.85
C GLY A 97 -6.59 5.46 -12.05
N TRP A 98 -6.94 6.36 -12.97
CA TRP A 98 -6.15 7.57 -13.22
C TRP A 98 -6.12 8.53 -12.05
N TYR A 99 -7.25 8.76 -11.37
CA TYR A 99 -7.28 9.63 -10.20
C TYR A 99 -6.43 9.06 -9.06
N VAL A 100 -6.52 7.74 -8.83
CA VAL A 100 -5.72 7.05 -7.80
C VAL A 100 -4.23 7.27 -8.05
N GLN A 101 -3.78 7.20 -9.31
CA GLN A 101 -2.38 7.47 -9.66
C GLN A 101 -1.99 8.92 -9.38
N TYR A 102 -2.75 9.91 -9.86
CA TYR A 102 -2.45 11.32 -9.61
C TYR A 102 -2.49 11.66 -8.11
N TRP A 103 -3.45 11.12 -7.38
CA TRP A 103 -3.59 11.32 -5.94
C TRP A 103 -2.40 10.76 -5.17
N THR A 104 -1.88 9.59 -5.56
CA THR A 104 -0.67 9.01 -4.96
C THR A 104 0.57 9.85 -5.24
N ILE A 105 0.69 10.44 -6.44
CA ILE A 105 1.81 11.35 -6.76
C ILE A 105 1.74 12.61 -5.88
N ILE A 106 0.57 13.27 -5.84
CA ILE A 106 0.36 14.46 -5.02
C ILE A 106 0.60 14.15 -3.53
N GLY A 107 0.05 13.03 -3.04
CA GLY A 107 0.25 12.57 -1.68
C GLY A 107 1.72 12.33 -1.35
N SER A 108 2.51 11.79 -2.28
CA SER A 108 3.94 11.57 -2.07
C SER A 108 4.71 12.88 -1.85
N PHE A 109 4.48 13.90 -2.67
CA PHE A 109 5.08 15.22 -2.47
C PHE A 109 4.61 15.88 -1.17
N ALA A 110 3.31 15.81 -0.87
CA ALA A 110 2.76 16.34 0.37
C ALA A 110 3.35 15.65 1.60
N LEU A 111 3.56 14.33 1.55
CA LEU A 111 4.19 13.56 2.63
C LEU A 111 5.64 13.95 2.85
N ILE A 112 6.40 14.23 1.78
CA ILE A 112 7.77 14.75 1.89
C ILE A 112 7.76 16.09 2.63
N ILE A 113 6.87 17.01 2.26
CA ILE A 113 6.76 18.32 2.92
C ILE A 113 6.39 18.15 4.41
N MET A 114 5.43 17.28 4.71
CA MET A 114 4.99 17.01 6.09
C MET A 114 6.06 16.31 6.91
N TYR A 115 6.86 15.43 6.30
CA TYR A 115 8.03 14.80 6.92
C TYR A 115 9.05 15.85 7.38
N PHE A 116 9.39 16.81 6.51
CA PHE A 116 10.31 17.90 6.85
C PHE A 116 9.73 18.93 7.83
N SER A 117 8.41 18.99 7.94
CA SER A 117 7.71 19.90 8.86
C SER A 117 7.62 19.37 10.29
N ASP A 118 7.94 18.10 10.51
CA ASP A 118 7.93 17.46 11.82
C ASP A 118 9.29 17.59 12.53
N GLU A 119 9.29 17.40 13.85
CA GLU A 119 10.52 17.53 14.64
C GLU A 119 11.48 16.37 14.33
N LYS A 120 12.74 16.71 14.00
CA LYS A 120 13.76 15.71 13.63
C LYS A 120 14.00 14.67 14.73
N ASP A 121 13.87 15.07 16.00
CA ASP A 121 14.04 14.17 17.15
C ASP A 121 12.93 13.13 17.21
N LYS A 122 11.68 13.53 16.95
CA LYS A 122 10.53 12.61 16.86
C LYS A 122 10.67 11.66 15.67
N ILE A 123 11.16 12.16 14.54
CA ILE A 123 11.41 11.35 13.34
C ILE A 123 12.51 10.30 13.60
N ASP A 124 13.60 10.67 14.28
CA ASP A 124 14.70 9.74 14.59
C ASP A 124 14.29 8.70 15.65
N ALA A 125 13.51 9.10 16.66
CA ALA A 125 13.01 8.22 17.71
C ALA A 125 12.19 7.03 17.18
N PHE A 126 11.47 7.24 16.07
CA PHE A 126 10.67 6.20 15.41
C PHE A 126 11.39 5.55 14.21
N GLY A 127 12.69 5.77 14.05
CA GLY A 127 13.50 5.13 13.01
C GLY A 127 13.20 5.62 11.59
N LEU A 128 12.51 6.75 11.44
CA LEU A 128 12.12 7.33 10.15
C LEU A 128 13.19 8.28 9.59
N LYS A 129 14.34 8.40 10.25
CA LYS A 129 15.44 9.25 9.81
C LYS A 129 16.08 8.73 8.52
N VAL A 130 16.06 9.57 7.49
CA VAL A 130 16.74 9.28 6.23
C VAL A 130 18.25 9.20 6.44
N GLY A 131 18.90 8.19 5.85
CA GLY A 131 20.36 8.08 5.78
C GLY A 131 21.02 7.18 6.82
N LYS A 132 20.32 6.77 7.89
CA LYS A 132 20.93 5.94 8.96
C LYS A 132 21.31 4.53 8.50
N ASN A 133 20.56 3.96 7.55
CA ASN A 133 20.79 2.62 6.99
C ASN A 133 20.67 2.62 5.46
N SER A 134 21.18 3.68 4.81
CA SER A 134 20.94 3.95 3.38
C SER A 134 21.43 2.84 2.47
N ARG A 135 22.59 2.23 2.75
CA ARG A 135 23.15 1.16 1.93
C ARG A 135 22.25 -0.08 1.90
N GLU A 136 21.78 -0.52 3.06
CA GLU A 136 20.85 -1.65 3.16
C GLU A 136 19.49 -1.32 2.54
N SER A 137 18.98 -0.11 2.79
CA SER A 137 17.72 0.35 2.20
C SER A 137 17.76 0.38 0.67
N ILE A 138 18.88 0.82 0.09
CA ILE A 138 19.10 0.80 -1.36
C ILE A 138 19.16 -0.65 -1.86
N GLY A 139 19.84 -1.54 -1.13
CA GLY A 139 19.89 -2.96 -1.44
C GLY A 139 18.51 -3.60 -1.50
N TYR A 140 17.67 -3.41 -0.48
CA TYR A 140 16.30 -3.93 -0.47
C TYR A 140 15.40 -3.29 -1.53
N THR A 141 15.57 -1.99 -1.79
CA THR A 141 14.81 -1.29 -2.84
C THR A 141 15.17 -1.84 -4.22
N LEU A 142 16.47 -2.02 -4.50
CA LEU A 142 16.94 -2.59 -5.75
C LEU A 142 16.48 -4.05 -5.92
N LEU A 143 16.56 -4.84 -4.84
CA LEU A 143 16.04 -6.21 -4.82
C LEU A 143 14.54 -6.24 -5.15
N PHE A 144 13.74 -5.35 -4.54
CA PHE A 144 12.31 -5.22 -4.85
C PHE A 144 12.08 -4.86 -6.33
N VAL A 145 12.83 -3.92 -6.89
CA VAL A 145 12.72 -3.55 -8.31
C VAL A 145 13.04 -4.74 -9.21
N ILE A 146 14.12 -5.49 -8.94
CA ILE A 146 14.49 -6.68 -9.72
C ILE A 146 13.39 -7.74 -9.63
N LEU A 147 12.88 -8.03 -8.43
CA LEU A 147 11.79 -8.98 -8.21
C LEU A 147 10.51 -8.53 -8.93
N TYR A 148 10.16 -7.25 -8.88
CA TYR A 148 9.00 -6.69 -9.55
C TYR A 148 9.11 -6.83 -11.07
N LEU A 149 10.25 -6.47 -11.66
CA LEU A 149 10.50 -6.61 -13.10
C LEU A 149 10.46 -8.09 -13.52
N CYS A 150 11.09 -8.96 -12.74
CA CYS A 150 11.07 -10.41 -12.98
C CYS A 150 9.65 -10.98 -12.92
N ALA A 151 8.86 -10.61 -11.91
CA ALA A 151 7.47 -11.05 -11.77
C ALA A 151 6.60 -10.60 -12.96
N ASN A 152 6.76 -9.35 -13.41
CA ASN A 152 6.06 -8.84 -14.59
C ASN A 152 6.48 -9.60 -15.86
N PHE A 153 7.76 -9.87 -16.04
CA PHE A 153 8.28 -10.61 -17.18
C PHE A 153 7.77 -12.07 -17.22
N LEU A 154 7.85 -12.78 -16.10
CA LEU A 154 7.31 -14.13 -15.97
C LEU A 154 5.79 -14.17 -16.20
N GLY A 155 5.05 -13.19 -15.69
CA GLY A 155 3.61 -13.06 -15.91
C GLY A 155 3.25 -12.94 -17.39
N GLN A 156 4.00 -12.14 -18.15
CA GLN A 156 3.81 -12.02 -19.61
C GLN A 156 4.13 -13.32 -20.36
N LEU A 157 5.21 -14.03 -20.00
CA LEU A 157 5.56 -15.32 -20.61
C LEU A 157 4.47 -16.38 -20.41
N ILE A 158 3.92 -16.47 -19.20
CA ILE A 158 2.83 -17.39 -18.87
C ILE A 158 1.59 -17.07 -19.71
N LEU A 159 1.22 -15.78 -19.81
CA LEU A 159 0.06 -15.33 -20.56
C LEU A 159 0.18 -15.64 -22.07
N VAL A 160 1.37 -15.43 -22.65
CA VAL A 160 1.65 -15.76 -24.06
C VAL A 160 1.51 -17.26 -24.30
N THR A 161 2.11 -18.08 -23.42
CA THR A 161 2.02 -19.54 -23.50
C THR A 161 0.57 -20.04 -23.45
N LEU A 162 -0.24 -19.50 -22.53
CA LEU A 162 -1.67 -19.81 -22.41
C LEU A 162 -2.47 -19.44 -23.67
N LYS A 163 -2.20 -18.27 -24.27
CA LYS A 163 -2.86 -17.85 -25.50
C LYS A 163 -2.56 -18.79 -26.67
N ILE A 164 -1.31 -19.23 -26.82
CA ILE A 164 -0.91 -20.18 -27.85
C ILE A 164 -1.62 -21.52 -27.65
N LEU A 165 -1.68 -22.03 -26.42
CA LEU A 165 -2.32 -23.31 -26.11
C LEU A 165 -3.84 -23.28 -26.37
N LEU A 166 -4.51 -22.17 -26.04
CA LEU A 166 -5.93 -21.96 -26.36
C LEU A 166 -6.18 -21.86 -27.87
N LEU A 167 -5.28 -21.19 -28.61
CA LEU A 167 -5.36 -21.13 -30.08
C LEU A 167 -5.22 -22.52 -30.72
N LEU A 168 -4.24 -23.31 -30.27
CA LEU A 168 -4.06 -24.69 -30.75
C LEU A 168 -5.27 -25.58 -30.44
N SER A 169 -5.83 -25.49 -29.23
CA SER A 169 -7.05 -26.21 -28.86
C SER A 169 -8.26 -25.84 -29.72
N LYS A 170 -8.35 -24.58 -30.17
CA LYS A 170 -9.45 -24.11 -31.02
C LYS A 170 -9.30 -24.64 -32.45
N ILE A 171 -8.09 -24.55 -33.01
CA ILE A 171 -7.77 -25.11 -34.34
C ILE A 171 -8.05 -26.61 -34.38
N GLN A 172 -7.69 -27.35 -33.34
CA GLN A 172 -7.89 -28.80 -33.29
C GLN A 172 -9.37 -29.22 -33.15
N LYS A 173 -10.26 -28.29 -32.77
CA LYS A 173 -11.70 -28.54 -32.64
C LYS A 173 -12.49 -28.17 -33.91
N ASP A 174 -11.88 -27.40 -34.80
CA ASP A 174 -12.44 -26.98 -36.08
C ASP A 174 -12.04 -27.91 -37.26
N TRP A 175 -11.25 -28.97 -36.98
CA TRP A 175 -10.94 -30.11 -37.86
C TRP A 175 -11.70 -31.36 -37.41
#